data_AF-A0A2N1ID34-F1
#
_entry.id   AF-A0A2N1ID34-F1
#
_cell.length_a   1.000
_cell.length_b   1.000
_cell.length_c   1.000
_cell.angle_alpha   90.00
_cell.angle_beta   90.00
_cell.angle_gamma   90.00
#
_symmetry.space_group_name_H-M   'P 1'
#
loop_
_entity.id
_entity.type
_entity.pdbx_description
1 polymer ?
#
loop_
_entity_poly.entity_id
_entity_poly.type
_entity_poly.pdbx_seq_one_letter_code
_entity_poly.pdbx_strand_id
1 'polypeptide(L)'
;MNNSTIEAEISFRFLSLDKFQAYSLVREILGATHNADPESNRYIAYVPLTKQTLEGINDYYVRQRVEVEACDIFVSISSDAHKGLVDIPAIVNRMLKYIDCKLTFSFTVL
;
A
#
# COMPACT_ATOMS: atom_id res chain seq x y z
N MET A 1 14.15 2.90 31.22
CA MET A 1 13.98 3.55 29.91
C MET A 1 12.92 2.75 29.18
N ASN A 2 11.71 3.27 29.03
CA ASN A 2 10.68 2.61 28.22
C ASN A 2 11.07 2.82 26.77
N ASN A 3 11.56 1.77 26.11
CA ASN A 3 11.76 1.80 24.68
C ASN A 3 10.38 1.69 24.05
N SER A 4 9.78 2.83 23.76
CA SER A 4 8.58 2.86 22.93
C SER A 4 8.88 2.25 21.58
N THR A 5 7.99 1.38 21.13
CA THR A 5 8.11 0.69 19.84
C THR A 5 7.26 1.44 18.82
N ILE A 6 7.85 1.82 17.70
CA ILE A 6 7.15 2.42 16.55
C ILE A 6 7.36 1.47 15.39
N GLU A 7 6.29 0.87 14.90
CA GLU A 7 6.29 0.03 13.70
C GLU A 7 5.61 0.79 12.58
N ALA A 8 6.24 0.83 11.41
CA ALA A 8 5.72 1.50 10.23
C ALA A 8 5.70 0.52 9.06
N GLU A 9 4.51 0.29 8.52
CA GLU A 9 4.28 -0.53 7.34
C GLU A 9 3.89 0.36 6.17
N ILE A 10 4.48 0.10 5.01
CA ILE A 10 4.25 0.88 3.80
C ILE A 10 3.88 -0.06 2.66
N SER A 11 2.69 0.15 2.12
CA SER A 11 2.14 -0.65 1.02
C SER A 11 1.58 0.26 -0.07
N PHE A 12 1.70 -0.15 -1.32
CA PHE A 12 0.86 0.37 -2.39
C PHE A 12 -0.46 -0.40 -2.36
N ARG A 13 -1.59 0.30 -2.42
CA ARG A 13 -2.91 -0.34 -2.47
C ARG A 13 -3.63 -0.04 -3.75
N PHE A 14 -4.26 -1.08 -4.29
CA PHE A 14 -5.31 -0.95 -5.29
C PHE A 14 -6.65 -1.01 -4.56
N LEU A 15 -7.45 0.04 -4.67
CA LEU A 15 -8.62 0.25 -3.80
C LEU A 15 -9.92 -0.34 -4.37
N SER A 16 -9.96 -0.66 -5.66
CA SER A 16 -11.19 -1.09 -6.32
C SER A 16 -10.93 -2.11 -7.45
N LEU A 17 -10.26 -3.21 -7.13
CA LEU A 17 -10.07 -4.31 -8.07
C LEU A 17 -11.32 -5.18 -8.18
N ASP A 18 -11.54 -5.76 -9.37
CA ASP A 18 -12.44 -6.90 -9.48
C ASP A 18 -11.79 -8.21 -9.00
N LYS A 19 -12.58 -9.28 -8.96
CA LYS A 19 -12.12 -10.60 -8.50
C LYS A 19 -10.97 -11.15 -9.36
N PHE A 20 -11.01 -11.01 -10.68
CA PHE A 20 -9.95 -11.55 -11.53
C PHE A 20 -8.66 -10.77 -11.31
N GLN A 21 -8.76 -9.45 -11.25
CA GLN A 21 -7.64 -8.56 -10.97
C GLN A 21 -6.96 -8.90 -9.63
N ALA A 22 -7.73 -8.94 -8.53
CA ALA A 22 -7.17 -9.20 -7.21
C ALA A 22 -6.44 -10.55 -7.10
N TYR A 23 -7.00 -11.59 -7.71
CA TYR A 23 -6.39 -12.92 -7.68
C TYR A 23 -5.20 -13.07 -8.65
N SER A 24 -5.18 -12.36 -9.77
CA SER A 24 -4.03 -12.35 -10.67
C SER A 24 -2.85 -11.59 -10.05
N LEU A 25 -3.10 -10.45 -9.39
CA LEU A 25 -2.09 -9.64 -8.71
C LEU A 25 -1.26 -10.46 -7.72
N VAL A 26 -1.91 -11.25 -6.86
CA VAL A 26 -1.23 -12.08 -5.84
C VAL A 26 -0.34 -13.15 -6.47
N ARG A 27 -0.61 -13.57 -7.70
CA ARG A 27 0.24 -14.51 -8.45
C ARG A 27 1.39 -13.82 -9.18
N GLU A 28 1.21 -12.54 -9.53
CA GLU A 28 2.14 -11.77 -10.34
C GLU A 28 3.18 -11.03 -9.49
N ILE A 29 2.81 -10.54 -8.31
CA ILE A 29 3.67 -9.72 -7.45
C ILE A 29 3.87 -10.40 -6.10
N LEU A 30 5.13 -10.69 -5.78
CA LEU A 30 5.51 -11.32 -4.51
C LEU A 30 5.09 -10.47 -3.31
N GLY A 31 4.45 -11.10 -2.33
CA GLY A 31 3.99 -10.45 -1.11
C GLY A 31 2.70 -9.65 -1.25
N ALA A 32 2.10 -9.59 -2.45
CA ALA A 32 0.79 -9.01 -2.63
C ALA A 32 -0.28 -9.84 -1.91
N THR A 33 -1.23 -9.15 -1.28
CA THR A 33 -2.41 -9.73 -0.64
C THR A 33 -3.66 -8.98 -1.09
N HIS A 34 -4.84 -9.52 -0.80
CA HIS A 34 -6.10 -8.83 -1.05
C HIS A 34 -7.13 -9.18 0.00
N ASN A 35 -8.02 -8.23 0.26
CA ASN A 35 -9.20 -8.40 1.07
C ASN A 35 -10.43 -7.99 0.25
N ALA A 36 -11.52 -8.74 0.39
CA ALA A 36 -12.81 -8.28 -0.12
C ALA A 36 -13.24 -7.06 0.70
N ASP A 37 -13.69 -6.03 0.01
CA ASP A 37 -14.38 -4.93 0.68
C ASP A 37 -15.79 -5.44 1.06
N PRO A 38 -16.20 -5.41 2.33
CA PRO A 38 -17.53 -5.87 2.71
C PRO A 38 -18.65 -4.96 2.20
N GLU A 39 -18.35 -3.68 1.89
CA GLU A 39 -19.35 -2.70 1.45
C GLU A 39 -19.49 -2.64 -0.07
N SER A 40 -18.48 -3.11 -0.81
CA SER A 40 -18.48 -3.13 -2.27
C SER A 40 -18.13 -4.51 -2.80
N ASN A 41 -18.69 -4.94 -3.94
CA ASN A 41 -18.29 -6.21 -4.57
C ASN A 41 -16.91 -6.10 -5.26
N ARG A 42 -15.97 -5.41 -4.61
CA ARG A 42 -14.61 -5.10 -5.07
C ARG A 42 -13.61 -5.58 -4.02
N TYR A 43 -12.34 -5.54 -4.41
CA TYR A 43 -11.23 -6.00 -3.59
C TYR A 43 -10.24 -4.86 -3.40
N ILE A 44 -9.76 -4.73 -2.16
CA ILE A 44 -8.62 -3.90 -1.82
C ILE A 44 -7.39 -4.82 -1.79
N ALA A 45 -6.43 -4.55 -2.65
CA ALA A 45 -5.17 -5.28 -2.66
C ALA A 45 -4.06 -4.45 -2.02
N TYR A 46 -3.14 -5.12 -1.36
CA TYR A 46 -1.98 -4.56 -0.68
C TYR A 46 -0.73 -5.15 -1.29
N VAL A 47 0.21 -4.31 -1.67
CA VAL A 47 1.53 -4.73 -2.17
C VAL A 47 2.59 -4.04 -1.32
N PRO A 48 3.46 -4.76 -0.60
CA PRO A 48 4.55 -4.15 0.15
C PRO A 48 5.37 -3.26 -0.76
N LEU A 49 5.61 -2.00 -0.39
CA LEU A 49 6.34 -1.08 -1.26
C LEU A 49 7.85 -1.26 -1.07
N THR A 50 8.45 -2.09 -1.92
CA THR A 50 9.86 -2.45 -1.89
C THR A 50 10.50 -2.24 -3.27
N LYS A 51 11.83 -2.29 -3.35
CA LYS A 51 12.51 -2.15 -4.65
C LYS A 51 12.13 -3.27 -5.62
N GLN A 52 11.85 -4.46 -5.10
CA GLN A 52 11.51 -5.65 -5.85
C GLN A 52 10.08 -5.59 -6.41
N THR A 53 9.16 -4.95 -5.70
CA THR A 53 7.74 -4.89 -6.09
C THR A 53 7.40 -3.67 -6.94
N LEU A 54 8.25 -2.63 -6.94
CA LEU A 54 7.98 -1.35 -7.60
C LEU A 54 7.68 -1.49 -9.11
N GLU A 55 8.50 -2.25 -9.84
CA GLU A 55 8.30 -2.48 -11.27
C GLU A 55 6.99 -3.26 -11.52
N GLY A 56 6.76 -4.33 -10.74
CA GLY A 56 5.53 -5.11 -10.83
C GLY A 56 4.27 -4.30 -10.55
N ILE A 57 4.30 -3.39 -9.57
CA ILE A 57 3.18 -2.49 -9.27
C ILE A 57 2.89 -1.60 -10.47
N ASN A 58 3.93 -0.96 -11.04
CA ASN A 58 3.78 -0.06 -12.17
C ASN A 58 3.24 -0.79 -13.42
N ASP A 59 3.82 -1.94 -13.74
CA ASP A 59 3.40 -2.75 -14.88
C ASP A 59 1.95 -3.21 -14.74
N TYR A 60 1.57 -3.64 -13.54
CA TYR A 60 0.21 -4.05 -13.23
C TYR A 60 -0.77 -2.89 -13.36
N TYR A 61 -0.44 -1.73 -12.77
CA TYR A 61 -1.24 -0.51 -12.84
C TYR A 61 -1.53 -0.09 -14.29
N VAL A 62 -0.49 -0.03 -15.13
CA VAL A 62 -0.62 0.35 -16.55
C VAL A 62 -1.43 -0.70 -17.33
N ARG A 63 -1.11 -1.99 -17.14
CA ARG A 63 -1.78 -3.10 -17.86
C ARG A 63 -3.27 -3.17 -17.53
N GLN A 64 -3.64 -3.02 -16.27
CA GLN A 64 -5.02 -3.08 -15.81
C GLN A 64 -5.79 -1.78 -15.99
N ARG A 65 -5.12 -0.69 -16.42
CA ARG A 65 -5.71 0.65 -16.59
C ARG A 65 -6.42 1.10 -15.31
N VAL A 66 -5.73 0.98 -14.19
CA VAL A 66 -6.26 1.42 -12.90
C VAL A 66 -6.34 2.95 -12.90
N GLU A 67 -7.48 3.49 -12.50
CA GLU A 67 -7.66 4.94 -12.32
C GLU A 67 -6.79 5.43 -11.16
N VAL A 68 -6.26 6.64 -11.28
CA VAL A 68 -5.32 7.18 -10.27
C VAL A 68 -5.98 7.33 -8.90
N GLU A 69 -7.27 7.62 -8.86
CA GLU A 69 -8.08 7.71 -7.64
C GLU A 69 -8.36 6.34 -7.00
N ALA A 70 -8.23 5.25 -7.78
CA ALA A 70 -8.44 3.88 -7.34
C ALA A 70 -7.18 3.22 -6.78
N CYS A 71 -6.16 4.01 -6.40
CA CYS A 71 -4.99 3.53 -5.70
C CYS A 71 -4.47 4.56 -4.67
N ASP A 72 -3.65 4.09 -3.74
CA ASP A 72 -2.90 4.96 -2.84
C ASP A 72 -1.60 4.30 -2.34
N ILE A 73 -0.72 5.12 -1.78
CA ILE A 73 0.37 4.63 -0.94
C ILE A 73 -0.10 4.72 0.51
N PHE A 74 -0.24 3.57 1.15
CA PHE A 74 -0.69 3.45 2.52
C PHE A 74 0.50 3.35 3.48
N VAL A 75 0.55 4.27 4.43
CA VAL A 75 1.50 4.28 5.53
C VAL A 75 0.74 4.02 6.82
N SER A 76 0.95 2.85 7.42
CA SER A 76 0.35 2.45 8.68
C SER A 76 1.39 2.50 9.79
N ILE A 77 1.10 3.24 10.86
CA ILE A 77 1.98 3.35 12.02
C ILE A 77 1.26 2.82 13.25
N SER A 78 1.88 1.88 13.94
CA SER A 78 1.48 1.39 15.26
C SER A 78 2.51 1.82 16.28
N SER A 79 2.08 2.46 17.38
CA SER A 79 2.98 2.84 18.46
C SER A 79 2.33 2.90 19.84
N ASP A 80 3.09 2.50 20.85
CA ASP A 80 2.81 2.73 22.28
C ASP A 80 3.31 4.10 22.78
N ALA A 81 4.00 4.87 21.91
CA ALA A 81 4.46 6.21 22.21
C ALA A 81 3.34 7.24 22.01
N HIS A 82 3.28 8.19 22.95
CA HIS A 82 2.41 9.37 22.80
C HIS A 82 2.95 10.37 21.76
N LYS A 83 4.22 10.23 21.37
CA LYS A 83 4.88 11.04 20.33
C LYS A 83 6.01 10.25 19.69
N GLY A 84 6.16 10.41 18.38
CA GLY A 84 7.23 9.77 17.60
C GLY A 84 7.42 10.49 16.27
N LEU A 85 8.60 10.29 15.67
CA LEU A 85 8.88 10.71 14.30
C LEU A 85 9.11 9.45 13.47
N VAL A 86 8.47 9.37 12.31
CA VAL A 86 8.66 8.30 11.34
C VAL A 86 9.11 8.93 10.03
N ASP A 87 10.32 8.60 9.62
CA ASP A 87 10.85 9.04 8.34
C ASP A 87 10.23 8.22 7.22
N ILE A 88 9.57 8.91 6.30
CA ILE A 88 9.00 8.27 5.10
C ILE A 88 10.15 7.87 4.16
N PRO A 89 10.31 6.57 3.83
CA PRO A 89 11.39 6.12 2.99
C PRO A 89 11.31 6.71 1.58
N ALA A 90 12.47 7.01 0.99
CA ALA A 90 12.57 7.62 -0.34
C ALA A 90 11.90 6.81 -1.46
N ILE A 91 11.59 5.53 -1.24
CA ILE A 91 10.85 4.71 -2.20
C ILE A 91 9.42 5.21 -2.42
N VAL A 92 8.79 5.80 -1.41
CA VAL A 92 7.47 6.44 -1.53
C VAL A 92 7.53 7.57 -2.55
N ASN A 93 8.52 8.45 -2.42
CA ASN A 93 8.73 9.55 -3.37
C ASN A 93 9.07 9.05 -4.78
N ARG A 94 9.72 7.88 -4.91
CA ARG A 94 9.95 7.27 -6.24
C ARG A 94 8.64 6.78 -6.83
N MET A 95 7.82 6.08 -6.03
CA MET A 95 6.54 5.56 -6.46
C MET A 95 5.59 6.68 -6.91
N LEU A 96 5.53 7.79 -6.18
CA LEU A 96 4.75 8.98 -6.55
C LEU A 96 5.17 9.62 -7.88
N LYS A 97 6.43 9.45 -8.30
CA LYS A 97 6.88 9.90 -9.63
C LYS A 97 6.42 8.99 -10.77
N TYR A 98 6.10 7.72 -10.47
CA TYR A 98 5.59 6.76 -11.44
C TYR A 98 4.07 6.79 -11.51
N ILE A 99 3.42 6.78 -10.34
CA ILE A 99 1.97 6.81 -10.18
C ILE A 99 1.64 7.92 -9.20
N ASP A 100 1.04 8.99 -9.69
CA ASP A 100 0.66 10.19 -8.93
C ASP A 100 -0.61 9.97 -8.10
N CYS A 101 -0.60 8.90 -7.28
CA CYS A 101 -1.72 8.58 -6.40
C CYS A 101 -1.59 9.25 -5.04
N LYS A 102 -2.70 9.29 -4.30
CA LYS A 102 -2.71 9.89 -2.96
C LYS A 102 -1.85 9.08 -1.97
N LEU A 103 -1.41 9.76 -0.91
CA LEU A 103 -0.81 9.12 0.26
C LEU A 103 -1.86 9.03 1.37
N THR A 104 -2.14 7.83 1.85
CA THR A 104 -3.07 7.60 2.96
C THR A 104 -2.29 7.21 4.20
N PHE A 105 -2.52 7.95 5.28
CA PHE A 105 -1.85 7.76 6.55
C PHE A 105 -2.82 7.18 7.59
N SER A 106 -2.38 6.16 8.32
CA SER A 106 -3.12 5.57 9.45
C SER A 106 -2.21 5.49 10.66
N PHE A 107 -2.74 5.86 11.82
CA PHE A 107 -2.03 5.78 13.09
C PHE A 107 -2.89 5.08 14.13
N THR A 108 -2.32 4.06 14.75
CA THR A 108 -2.95 3.27 15.81
C THR A 108 -2.11 3.41 17.08
N VAL A 109 -2.73 3.92 18.14
CA VAL A 109 -2.16 3.93 19.49
C VAL A 109 -2.39 2.54 20.10
N LEU A 110 -1.30 1.89 20.54
CA LEU A 110 -1.32 0.61 21.24
C LEU A 110 -1.45 0.78 22.75
#